data_AF-A0A2E5B962-F1
#
_entry.id   AF-A0A2E5B962-F1
#
_cell.length_a   1.000
_cell.length_b   1.000
_cell.length_c   1.000
_cell.angle_alpha   90.00
_cell.angle_beta   90.00
_cell.angle_gamma   90.00
#
_symmetry.space_group_name_H-M   'P 1'
#
loop_
_entity.id
_entity.type
_entity.pdbx_description
1 polymer ?
#
loop_
_entity_poly.entity_id
_entity_poly.type
_entity_poly.pdbx_seq_one_letter_code
_entity_poly.pdbx_strand_id
1 'polypeptide(L)'
;MYSNQENLHLITEASGWTKIPCFEIALLDDKPLESCFGNNGMPVCYWPRDIDYDCCNHWLIIDLNYLGLHPREFFKSLQEIIRNCDNLRVITICGSADEMAYFGITSPRGKNSSKFASYIVGINSMRKAGPVIIETKAVLGRGPTKKIVHHNYV
;
A
#
# COMPACT_ATOMS: atom_id res chain seq x y z
N MET A 1 -3.90 8.51 19.65
CA MET A 1 -4.30 7.35 20.48
C MET A 1 -4.87 6.24 19.58
N TYR A 2 -4.09 5.80 18.58
CA TYR A 2 -4.42 4.65 17.70
C TYR A 2 -3.16 3.78 17.51
N SER A 3 -2.36 3.65 18.56
CA SER A 3 -1.30 2.64 18.71
C SER A 3 -1.77 1.55 19.67
N ASN A 4 -3.06 1.19 19.61
CA ASN A 4 -3.60 0.19 20.52
C ASN A 4 -3.20 -1.21 20.02
N GLN A 5 -2.60 -2.00 20.90
CA GLN A 5 -2.12 -3.37 20.60
C GLN A 5 -3.23 -4.28 20.06
N GLU A 6 -4.48 -3.95 20.39
CA GLU A 6 -5.68 -4.62 19.90
C GLU A 6 -5.96 -4.36 18.41
N ASN A 7 -5.38 -3.37 17.74
CA ASN A 7 -5.57 -3.24 16.29
C ASN A 7 -4.49 -3.99 15.48
N LEU A 8 -3.41 -4.43 16.13
CA LEU A 8 -2.31 -5.16 15.49
C LEU A 8 -2.68 -6.60 15.10
N HIS A 9 -3.61 -7.26 15.81
CA HIS A 9 -4.05 -8.61 15.44
C HIS A 9 -4.88 -8.61 14.14
N LEU A 10 -5.72 -7.59 13.95
CA LEU A 10 -6.44 -7.37 12.69
C LEU A 10 -5.47 -7.15 11.52
N ILE A 11 -4.34 -6.46 11.75
CA ILE A 11 -3.26 -6.27 10.76
C ILE A 11 -2.56 -7.59 10.43
N THR A 12 -2.41 -8.52 11.38
CA THR A 12 -1.71 -9.79 11.14
C THR A 12 -2.59 -10.86 10.52
N GLU A 13 -3.89 -10.92 10.85
CA GLU A 13 -4.84 -11.88 10.27
C GLU A 13 -5.40 -11.43 8.91
N ALA A 14 -5.73 -10.15 8.74
CA ALA A 14 -6.36 -9.66 7.50
C ALA A 14 -5.37 -9.49 6.34
N SER A 15 -4.10 -9.27 6.63
CA SER A 15 -3.08 -9.10 5.60
C SER A 15 -2.71 -10.45 4.96
N GLY A 16 -2.72 -11.57 5.71
CA GLY A 16 -2.15 -12.83 5.24
C GLY A 16 -0.62 -12.79 5.06
N TRP A 17 0.04 -11.78 5.66
CA TRP A 17 1.42 -11.38 5.36
C TRP A 17 2.53 -12.24 5.94
N THR A 18 2.23 -13.19 6.82
CA THR A 18 3.26 -14.11 7.33
C THR A 18 3.81 -15.07 6.27
N LYS A 19 3.38 -14.96 5.00
CA LYS A 19 3.68 -15.94 3.93
C LYS A 19 4.32 -15.42 2.62
N ILE A 20 4.67 -14.14 2.44
CA ILE A 20 5.12 -13.71 1.08
C ILE A 20 6.55 -13.13 1.03
N PRO A 21 7.58 -14.00 1.02
CA PRO A 21 8.92 -13.66 0.53
C PRO A 21 8.92 -13.17 -0.92
N CYS A 22 8.00 -13.68 -1.76
CA CYS A 22 7.98 -13.38 -3.20
C CYS A 22 7.84 -11.88 -3.51
N PHE A 23 6.90 -11.19 -2.85
CA PHE A 23 6.60 -9.78 -3.13
C PHE A 23 7.79 -8.88 -2.78
N GLU A 24 8.43 -9.15 -1.64
CA GLU A 24 9.62 -8.41 -1.22
C GLU A 24 10.82 -8.71 -2.11
N ILE A 25 11.02 -9.97 -2.47
CA ILE A 25 12.05 -10.37 -3.44
C ILE A 25 11.80 -9.70 -4.80
N ALA A 26 10.55 -9.67 -5.26
CA ALA A 26 10.19 -9.04 -6.53
C ALA A 26 10.43 -7.52 -6.50
N LEU A 27 10.11 -6.83 -5.39
CA LEU A 27 10.43 -5.41 -5.21
C LEU A 27 11.94 -5.15 -5.16
N LEU A 28 12.73 -6.04 -4.55
CA LEU A 28 14.19 -5.90 -4.50
C LEU A 28 14.84 -6.14 -5.87
N ASP A 29 14.34 -7.12 -6.60
CA ASP A 29 14.83 -7.56 -7.90
C ASP A 29 14.22 -6.78 -9.08
N ASP A 30 13.35 -5.79 -8.83
CA ASP A 30 12.56 -5.06 -9.84
C ASP A 30 11.81 -6.00 -10.82
N LYS A 31 11.27 -7.10 -10.31
CA LYS A 31 10.49 -8.09 -11.08
C LYS A 31 9.00 -7.72 -11.15
N PRO A 32 8.28 -8.17 -12.20
CA PRO A 32 6.83 -8.02 -12.27
C PRO A 32 6.14 -8.64 -11.05
N LEU A 33 5.38 -7.82 -10.32
CA LEU A 33 4.73 -8.21 -9.06
C LEU A 33 3.61 -9.23 -9.31
N GLU A 34 3.00 -9.22 -10.50
CA GLU A 34 1.92 -10.13 -10.87
C GLU A 34 2.32 -11.61 -10.80
N SER A 35 3.60 -11.89 -11.00
CA SER A 35 4.16 -13.25 -10.90
C SER A 35 4.03 -13.84 -9.49
N CYS A 36 3.91 -13.01 -8.46
CA CYS A 36 3.72 -13.45 -7.08
C CYS A 36 2.26 -13.78 -6.73
N PHE A 37 1.29 -13.39 -7.57
CA PHE A 37 -0.13 -13.48 -7.23
C PHE A 37 -0.89 -14.63 -7.90
N GLY A 38 -0.41 -15.17 -9.05
CA GLY A 38 -0.83 -16.46 -9.63
C GLY A 38 -2.35 -16.65 -9.90
N ASN A 39 -2.73 -17.74 -10.59
CA ASN A 39 -4.13 -18.01 -10.95
C ASN A 39 -5.03 -18.48 -9.78
N ASN A 40 -4.47 -18.70 -8.58
CA ASN A 40 -5.17 -19.19 -7.38
C ASN A 40 -4.91 -18.33 -6.12
N GLY A 41 -4.30 -17.14 -6.27
CA GLY A 41 -4.07 -16.22 -5.16
C GLY A 41 -5.31 -15.40 -4.79
N MET A 42 -5.23 -14.62 -3.70
CA MET A 42 -6.26 -13.63 -3.41
C MET A 42 -6.43 -12.68 -4.60
N PRO A 43 -7.65 -12.27 -4.96
CA PRO A 43 -7.86 -11.30 -6.02
C PRO A 43 -7.22 -9.97 -5.60
N VAL A 44 -6.16 -9.59 -6.31
CA VAL A 44 -5.40 -8.36 -6.10
C VAL A 44 -5.72 -7.40 -7.24
N CYS A 45 -5.98 -6.14 -6.89
CA CYS A 45 -5.98 -5.03 -7.83
C CYS A 45 -4.59 -4.44 -7.96
N TYR A 46 -4.04 -4.28 -9.17
CA TYR A 46 -2.78 -3.60 -9.40
C TYR A 46 -2.99 -2.24 -10.10
N TRP A 47 -2.65 -1.15 -9.40
CA TRP A 47 -2.72 0.21 -9.94
C TRP A 47 -1.42 0.52 -10.72
N PRO A 48 -1.47 1.04 -11.98
CA PRO A 48 -2.64 1.57 -12.73
C PRO A 48 -3.35 0.61 -13.67
N ARG A 49 -2.86 -0.63 -13.81
CA ARG A 49 -3.34 -1.57 -14.81
C ARG A 49 -4.85 -1.86 -14.72
N ASP A 50 -5.37 -1.96 -13.51
CA ASP A 50 -6.71 -2.51 -13.28
C ASP A 50 -7.75 -1.45 -12.91
N ILE A 51 -7.41 -0.15 -12.90
CA ILE A 51 -8.33 0.89 -12.40
C ILE A 51 -9.45 1.27 -13.34
N ASP A 52 -9.24 1.09 -14.64
CA ASP A 52 -10.33 1.21 -15.61
C ASP A 52 -11.31 0.02 -15.52
N TYR A 53 -10.98 -1.02 -14.74
CA TYR A 53 -11.77 -2.22 -14.52
C TYR A 53 -12.25 -2.33 -13.08
N ASP A 54 -13.13 -1.43 -12.65
CA ASP A 54 -14.01 -1.56 -11.46
C ASP A 54 -13.36 -2.28 -10.26
N CYS A 55 -12.13 -1.86 -9.92
CA CYS A 55 -11.21 -2.66 -9.12
C CYS A 55 -11.54 -2.57 -7.62
N CYS A 56 -12.65 -3.21 -7.24
CA CYS A 56 -13.12 -3.30 -5.87
C CYS A 56 -12.84 -4.68 -5.26
N ASN A 57 -11.55 -4.97 -5.10
CA ASN A 57 -11.09 -6.19 -4.43
C ASN A 57 -10.76 -5.95 -2.96
N HIS A 58 -10.57 -7.06 -2.23
CA HIS A 58 -10.16 -7.04 -0.83
C HIS A 58 -8.80 -6.37 -0.62
N TRP A 59 -7.91 -6.52 -1.61
CA TRP A 59 -6.54 -6.03 -1.58
C TRP A 59 -6.19 -5.23 -2.84
N LEU A 60 -5.70 -4.01 -2.64
CA LEU A 60 -5.16 -3.14 -3.68
C LEU A 60 -3.64 -2.98 -3.50
N ILE A 61 -2.89 -3.10 -4.60
CA ILE A 61 -1.44 -2.86 -4.65
C ILE A 61 -1.18 -1.68 -5.59
N ILE A 62 -0.36 -0.76 -5.12
CA ILE A 62 -0.02 0.48 -5.82
C ILE A 62 1.50 0.57 -5.90
N ASP A 63 2.07 0.52 -7.10
CA ASP A 63 3.48 0.81 -7.31
C ASP A 63 3.66 2.24 -7.83
N LEU A 64 4.16 3.13 -6.97
CA LEU A 64 4.33 4.54 -7.29
C LEU A 64 5.36 4.78 -8.40
N ASN A 65 6.33 3.87 -8.59
CA ASN A 65 7.33 4.02 -9.64
C ASN A 65 6.71 3.92 -11.05
N TYR A 66 5.56 3.26 -11.18
CA TYR A 66 4.87 3.03 -12.46
C TYR A 66 3.53 3.75 -12.56
N LEU A 67 3.14 4.49 -11.51
CA LEU A 67 1.85 5.15 -11.42
C LEU A 67 1.70 6.30 -12.42
N GLY A 68 2.77 7.08 -12.63
CA GLY A 68 2.78 8.21 -13.57
C GLY A 68 1.83 9.38 -13.23
N LEU A 69 1.26 9.42 -12.02
CA LEU A 69 0.33 10.46 -11.57
C LEU A 69 1.02 11.52 -10.69
N HIS A 70 0.49 12.74 -10.70
CA HIS A 70 0.88 13.75 -9.73
C HIS A 70 0.29 13.43 -8.34
N PRO A 71 0.96 13.73 -7.21
CA PRO A 71 0.47 13.41 -5.86
C PRO A 71 -0.96 13.90 -5.58
N ARG A 72 -1.30 15.09 -6.09
CA ARG A 72 -2.66 15.65 -5.96
C ARG A 72 -3.73 14.76 -6.59
N GLU A 73 -3.45 14.20 -7.76
CA GLU A 73 -4.38 13.34 -8.50
C GLU A 73 -4.47 11.98 -7.83
N PHE A 74 -3.32 11.42 -7.45
CA PHE A 74 -3.23 10.18 -6.70
C PHE A 74 -4.09 10.19 -5.43
N PHE A 75 -3.94 11.19 -4.56
CA PHE A 75 -4.70 11.23 -3.31
C PHE A 75 -6.20 11.42 -3.53
N LYS A 76 -6.59 12.11 -4.61
CA LYS A 76 -8.00 12.23 -4.98
C LYS A 76 -8.56 10.86 -5.38
N SER A 77 -7.89 10.16 -6.29
CA SER A 77 -8.33 8.84 -6.78
C SER A 77 -8.27 7.78 -5.68
N LEU A 78 -7.24 7.80 -4.82
CA LEU A 78 -7.12 6.89 -3.68
C LEU A 78 -8.30 7.04 -2.72
N GLN A 79 -8.68 8.29 -2.43
CA GLN A 79 -9.84 8.59 -1.59
C GLN A 79 -11.15 8.12 -2.23
N GLU A 80 -11.31 8.28 -3.55
CA GLU A 80 -12.48 7.80 -4.29
C GLU A 80 -12.59 6.27 -4.23
N ILE A 81 -11.48 5.55 -4.44
CA ILE A 81 -11.45 4.07 -4.36
C ILE A 81 -11.80 3.59 -2.95
N ILE A 82 -11.19 4.17 -1.91
CA ILE A 82 -11.46 3.76 -0.52
C ILE A 82 -12.92 4.02 -0.12
N ARG A 83 -13.53 5.09 -0.64
CA ARG A 83 -14.92 5.44 -0.38
C ARG A 83 -15.92 4.54 -1.11
N ASN A 84 -15.63 4.19 -2.36
CA ASN A 84 -16.57 3.49 -3.22
C ASN A 84 -16.43 1.97 -3.13
N CYS A 85 -15.28 1.46 -2.67
CA CYS A 85 -15.10 0.03 -2.49
C CYS A 85 -15.28 -0.41 -1.04
N ASP A 86 -16.47 -0.93 -0.71
CA ASP A 86 -16.78 -1.46 0.62
C ASP A 86 -16.01 -2.75 0.96
N ASN A 87 -15.60 -3.52 -0.06
CA ASN A 87 -14.84 -4.76 0.13
C ASN A 87 -13.35 -4.53 0.44
N LEU A 88 -12.83 -3.33 0.17
CA LEU A 88 -11.41 -3.05 0.36
C LEU A 88 -11.03 -3.14 1.84
N ARG A 89 -9.96 -3.87 2.16
CA ARG A 89 -9.47 -4.02 3.54
C ARG A 89 -7.99 -3.70 3.66
N VAL A 90 -7.22 -4.01 2.63
CA VAL A 90 -5.77 -3.81 2.63
C VAL A 90 -5.35 -3.02 1.38
N ILE A 91 -4.50 -2.02 1.56
CA ILE A 91 -3.81 -1.33 0.47
C ILE A 91 -2.31 -1.41 0.73
N THR A 92 -1.56 -1.93 -0.23
CA THR A 92 -0.09 -1.90 -0.17
C THR A 92 0.44 -0.89 -1.16
N ILE A 93 1.11 0.14 -0.67
CA ILE A 93 1.78 1.15 -1.49
C ILE A 93 3.28 0.88 -1.47
N CYS A 94 3.85 0.55 -2.62
CA CYS A 94 5.27 0.31 -2.79
C CYS A 94 5.90 1.30 -3.77
N GLY A 95 7.21 1.45 -3.68
CA GLY A 95 7.97 2.31 -4.57
C GLY A 95 9.38 2.54 -4.08
N SER A 96 10.18 3.24 -4.88
CA SER A 96 11.48 3.75 -4.45
C SER A 96 11.29 4.78 -3.34
N ALA A 97 12.29 4.93 -2.46
CA ALA A 97 12.21 5.93 -1.39
C ALA A 97 12.05 7.36 -1.90
N ASP A 98 12.54 7.65 -3.12
CA ASP A 98 12.37 8.94 -3.78
C ASP A 98 10.90 9.17 -4.17
N GLU A 99 10.26 8.19 -4.82
CA GLU A 99 8.83 8.27 -5.16
C GLU A 99 7.96 8.32 -3.89
N MET A 100 8.20 7.44 -2.93
CA MET A 100 7.45 7.44 -1.66
C MET A 100 7.56 8.79 -0.93
N ALA A 101 8.69 9.48 -1.05
CA ALA A 101 8.89 10.82 -0.50
C ALA A 101 8.24 11.92 -1.34
N TYR A 102 8.28 11.82 -2.67
CA TYR A 102 7.60 12.73 -3.60
C TYR A 102 6.08 12.78 -3.33
N PHE A 103 5.46 11.63 -3.07
CA PHE A 103 4.06 11.54 -2.67
C PHE A 103 3.81 11.91 -1.19
N GLY A 104 4.85 12.16 -0.39
CA GLY A 104 4.73 12.52 1.02
C GLY A 104 4.28 11.37 1.94
N ILE A 105 4.37 10.12 1.45
CA ILE A 105 3.97 8.89 2.15
C ILE A 105 5.04 8.47 3.15
N THR A 106 6.31 8.59 2.78
CA THR A 106 7.45 8.45 3.70
C THR A 106 8.39 9.64 3.58
N SER A 107 9.37 9.75 4.48
CA SER A 107 10.54 10.60 4.24
C SER A 107 11.48 9.98 3.18
N PRO A 108 12.44 10.74 2.61
CA PRO A 108 13.46 10.18 1.71
C PRO A 108 14.32 9.07 2.32
N ARG A 109 14.34 8.95 3.65
CA ARG A 109 15.03 7.86 4.38
C ARG A 109 14.10 6.70 4.71
N GLY A 110 12.91 6.65 4.12
CA GLY A 110 11.89 5.63 4.37
C GLY A 110 11.25 5.72 5.76
N LYS A 111 11.45 6.79 6.54
CA LYS A 111 10.74 6.97 7.84
C LYS A 111 9.26 7.33 7.63
N ASN A 112 8.43 6.99 8.60
CA ASN A 112 7.01 7.36 8.64
C ASN A 112 6.75 8.85 8.44
N SER A 113 5.66 9.15 7.72
CA SER A 113 5.12 10.49 7.54
C SER A 113 3.92 10.70 8.47
N SER A 114 4.04 11.64 9.42
CA SER A 114 2.92 11.98 10.31
C SER A 114 1.73 12.55 9.55
N LYS A 115 1.99 13.33 8.48
CA LYS A 115 0.94 13.89 7.62
C LYS A 115 0.16 12.78 6.92
N PHE A 116 0.85 11.78 6.38
CA PHE A 116 0.21 10.64 5.74
C PHE A 116 -0.58 9.80 6.75
N ALA A 117 -0.02 9.55 7.94
CA ALA A 117 -0.75 8.88 9.02
C ALA A 117 -2.06 9.61 9.37
N SER A 118 -2.02 10.93 9.55
CA SER A 118 -3.22 11.73 9.81
C SER A 118 -4.25 11.67 8.67
N TYR A 119 -3.78 11.64 7.42
CA TYR A 119 -4.65 11.48 6.25
C TYR A 119 -5.39 10.12 6.27
N ILE A 120 -4.70 9.03 6.60
CA ILE A 120 -5.32 7.69 6.71
C ILE A 120 -6.35 7.64 7.83
N VAL A 121 -6.03 8.16 9.02
CA VAL A 121 -6.99 8.26 10.12
C VAL A 121 -8.23 9.05 9.70
N GLY A 122 -8.05 10.15 8.97
CA GLY A 122 -9.16 10.94 8.44
C GLY A 122 -10.05 10.14 7.50
N ILE A 123 -9.47 9.41 6.55
CA ILE A 123 -10.22 8.56 5.63
C ILE A 123 -10.99 7.46 6.36
N ASN A 124 -10.33 6.73 7.25
CA ASN A 124 -10.96 5.63 7.99
C ASN A 124 -12.10 6.11 8.90
N SER A 125 -11.98 7.31 9.47
CA SER A 125 -13.06 7.91 10.28
C SER A 125 -14.33 8.21 9.48
N MET A 126 -14.22 8.40 8.17
CA MET A 126 -15.35 8.68 7.28
C MET A 126 -15.94 7.42 6.64
N ARG A 127 -15.30 6.26 6.82
CA ARG A 127 -15.64 5.03 6.11
C ARG A 127 -16.66 4.20 6.88
N LYS A 128 -17.74 3.78 6.20
CA LYS A 128 -18.83 2.98 6.80
C LYS A 128 -18.55 1.47 6.81
N ALA A 129 -17.72 0.98 5.91
CA ALA A 129 -17.43 -0.45 5.73
C ALA A 129 -16.31 -0.99 6.65
N GLY A 130 -15.90 -0.24 7.67
CA GLY A 130 -14.75 -0.55 8.54
C GLY A 130 -13.44 0.08 8.06
N PRO A 131 -12.38 0.07 8.88
CA PRO A 131 -11.10 0.70 8.52
C PRO A 131 -10.39 -0.07 7.40
N VAL A 132 -9.64 0.66 6.57
CA VAL A 132 -8.64 0.11 5.65
C VAL A 132 -7.28 0.13 6.33
N ILE A 133 -6.52 -0.93 6.15
CA ILE A 133 -5.12 -1.01 6.55
C ILE A 133 -4.29 -0.59 5.35
N ILE A 134 -3.46 0.45 5.50
CA ILE A 134 -2.50 0.84 4.48
C ILE A 134 -1.10 0.45 4.92
N GLU A 135 -0.45 -0.35 4.08
CA GLU A 135 0.90 -0.82 4.27
C GLU A 135 1.80 -0.11 3.27
N THR A 136 2.95 0.35 3.70
CA THR A 136 3.94 0.97 2.82
C THR A 136 5.19 0.12 2.74
N LYS A 137 5.75 -0.05 1.55
CA LYS A 137 7.05 -0.71 1.32
C LYS A 137 7.96 0.20 0.50
N ALA A 138 8.85 0.92 1.17
CA ALA A 138 9.82 1.78 0.51
C ALA A 138 11.13 1.01 0.26
N VAL A 139 11.59 0.98 -1.00
CA VAL A 139 12.89 0.43 -1.38
C VAL A 139 13.97 1.51 -1.21
N LEU A 140 14.90 1.28 -0.29
CA LEU A 140 16.05 2.13 -0.03
C LEU A 140 17.32 1.54 -0.65
N GLY A 141 18.21 2.39 -1.16
CA GLY A 141 19.51 1.99 -1.68
C GLY A 141 19.47 1.45 -3.11
N ARG A 142 20.61 0.96 -3.59
CA ARG A 142 20.78 0.40 -4.95
C ARG A 142 21.70 -0.82 -4.91
N GLY A 143 21.49 -1.74 -5.85
CA GLY A 143 22.27 -2.97 -5.98
C GLY A 143 22.33 -3.78 -4.66
N PRO A 144 23.52 -4.21 -4.20
CA PRO A 144 23.65 -5.09 -3.03
C PRO A 144 23.26 -4.42 -1.69
N THR A 145 23.03 -3.11 -1.69
CA THR A 145 22.59 -2.36 -0.49
C THR A 145 21.09 -2.10 -0.46
N LYS A 146 20.33 -2.61 -1.46
CA LYS A 146 18.88 -2.48 -1.47
C LYS A 146 18.28 -3.12 -0.23
N LYS A 147 17.33 -2.44 0.40
CA LYS A 147 16.53 -2.95 1.51
C LYS A 147 15.13 -2.38 1.47
N ILE A 148 14.18 -3.10 2.07
CA ILE A 148 12.81 -2.64 2.23
C ILE A 148 12.62 -2.08 3.63
N VAL A 149 11.95 -0.94 3.73
CA VAL A 149 11.40 -0.43 4.97
C VAL A 149 9.89 -0.50 4.89
N HIS A 150 9.26 -1.22 5.82
CA HIS A 150 7.81 -1.35 5.89
C HIS A 150 7.22 -0.49 7.01
N HIS A 151 6.00 0.02 6.79
CA HIS A 151 5.17 0.60 7.85
C HIS A 151 3.70 0.31 7.61
N ASN A 152 2.92 0.22 8.69
CA ASN A 152 1.49 -0.02 8.63
C ASN A 152 0.73 1.15 9.26
N TYR A 153 -0.36 1.55 8.61
CA TYR A 153 -1.25 2.64 8.99
C TYR A 153 -2.69 2.11 9.09
N VAL A 154 -3.39 2.46 10.16
CA VAL A 154 -4.81 2.14 10.43
C VAL A 154 -5.50 3.38 10.97
#